data_AF-A0A956UBP0-F1
#
_entry.id   AF-A0A956UBP0-F1
#
_cell.length_a   1.000
_cell.length_b   1.000
_cell.length_c   1.000
_cell.angle_alpha   90.00
_cell.angle_beta   90.00
_cell.angle_gamma   90.00
#
_symmetry.space_group_name_H-M   'P 1'
#
loop_
_entity.id
_entity.type
_entity.pdbx_description
1 polymer ?
#
loop_
_entity_poly.entity_id
_entity_poly.type
_entity_poly.pdbx_seq_one_letter_code
_entity_poly.pdbx_strand_id
1 'polypeptide(L)'
;MEISQDYMGKLPFTAGSITMRRSMNSAVAALVVACLLSFLPVRAEETVTESSQWEKLEASAEQAFVDEDYEKSRELWMQALKVAESDPKQELNVATTLNQLNHLFVYTKEYEKAGT
;
A
#
# COMPACT_ATOMS: atom_id res chain seq x y z
N MET A 1 2.20 -46.21 -49.97
CA MET A 1 3.18 -46.20 -51.07
C MET A 1 4.41 -45.48 -50.52
N GLU A 2 5.32 -46.25 -49.92
CA GLU A 2 6.66 -45.78 -49.54
C GLU A 2 7.48 -45.58 -50.81
N ILE A 3 8.19 -44.44 -50.98
CA ILE A 3 9.47 -44.44 -51.70
C ILE A 3 10.39 -43.31 -51.17
N SER A 4 11.50 -43.73 -50.56
CA SER A 4 12.89 -43.19 -50.49
C SER A 4 13.15 -41.68 -50.56
N GLN A 5 13.85 -41.06 -49.61
CA GLN A 5 15.30 -41.10 -49.42
C GLN A 5 16.12 -40.70 -50.67
N ASP A 6 16.98 -39.68 -50.50
CA ASP A 6 18.43 -39.77 -50.76
C ASP A 6 19.06 -38.79 -51.79
N TYR A 7 20.32 -38.46 -51.48
CA TYR A 7 21.42 -37.89 -52.29
C TYR A 7 21.48 -36.36 -52.48
N MET A 8 22.32 -35.63 -51.73
CA MET A 8 23.78 -35.46 -51.90
C MET A 8 24.19 -34.83 -53.25
N GLY A 9 24.37 -33.52 -53.26
CA GLY A 9 25.12 -32.77 -54.27
C GLY A 9 26.36 -32.11 -53.65
N LYS A 10 27.54 -32.51 -54.10
CA LYS A 10 28.87 -32.16 -53.57
C LYS A 10 29.32 -30.74 -53.98
N LEU A 11 29.84 -30.00 -52.98
CA LEU A 11 31.00 -29.08 -52.89
C LEU A 11 31.52 -28.34 -54.15
N PRO A 12 31.98 -27.07 -54.00
CA PRO A 12 33.38 -26.89 -53.62
C PRO A 12 33.65 -25.83 -52.54
N PHE A 13 34.71 -26.13 -51.79
CA PHE A 13 35.41 -25.27 -50.84
C PHE A 13 36.26 -24.26 -51.61
N THR A 14 36.05 -22.96 -51.38
CA THR A 14 37.06 -21.92 -51.65
C THR A 14 37.20 -21.07 -50.39
N ALA A 15 38.36 -21.19 -49.78
CA ALA A 15 38.80 -20.36 -48.67
C ALA A 15 38.94 -18.90 -49.10
N GLY A 16 38.35 -18.00 -48.31
CA GLY A 16 38.52 -16.56 -48.40
C GLY A 16 38.23 -15.96 -47.03
N SER A 17 39.28 -15.74 -46.26
CA SER A 17 39.26 -15.13 -44.93
C SER A 17 38.80 -13.67 -44.99
N ILE A 18 37.71 -13.31 -44.30
CA ILE A 18 37.52 -11.94 -43.79
C ILE A 18 37.02 -12.00 -42.34
N THR A 19 37.98 -11.70 -41.49
CA THR A 19 37.94 -11.14 -40.13
C THR A 19 36.66 -10.40 -39.70
N MET A 20 36.29 -10.67 -38.44
CA MET A 20 35.97 -9.64 -37.44
C MET A 20 34.58 -8.96 -37.50
N ARG A 21 33.59 -9.51 -36.77
CA ARG A 21 32.63 -8.70 -35.98
C ARG A 21 31.91 -9.50 -34.88
N ARG A 22 32.69 -10.15 -34.02
CA ARG A 22 32.22 -10.47 -32.67
C ARG A 22 32.34 -9.17 -31.86
N SER A 23 31.39 -8.89 -30.97
CA SER A 23 31.45 -7.81 -29.96
C SER A 23 30.83 -6.45 -30.31
N MET A 24 29.54 -6.38 -30.65
CA MET A 24 28.75 -5.15 -30.42
C MET A 24 27.32 -5.38 -29.87
N ASN A 25 26.83 -6.61 -29.78
CA ASN A 25 25.43 -6.85 -29.37
C ASN A 25 25.25 -7.08 -27.85
N SER A 26 26.33 -7.34 -27.10
CA SER A 26 26.24 -7.59 -25.65
C SER A 26 26.17 -6.29 -24.83
N ALA A 27 26.81 -5.22 -25.30
CA ALA A 27 26.83 -3.94 -24.57
C ALA A 27 25.49 -3.20 -24.68
N VAL A 28 24.83 -3.28 -25.83
CA VAL A 28 23.51 -2.66 -26.06
C VAL A 28 22.43 -3.37 -25.24
N ALA A 29 22.47 -4.71 -25.17
CA ALA A 29 21.56 -5.49 -24.34
C ALA A 29 21.71 -5.15 -22.84
N ALA A 30 22.96 -4.98 -22.36
CA ALA A 30 23.22 -4.60 -20.97
C ALA A 30 22.72 -3.18 -20.62
N LEU A 31 22.81 -2.24 -21.56
CA LEU A 31 22.33 -0.86 -21.39
C LEU A 31 20.80 -0.76 -21.32
N VAL A 32 20.08 -1.59 -22.10
CA VAL A 32 18.61 -1.63 -22.07
C VAL A 32 18.10 -2.21 -20.74
N VAL A 33 18.76 -3.25 -20.22
CA VAL A 33 18.42 -3.82 -18.90
C VAL A 33 18.71 -2.84 -17.77
N ALA A 34 19.81 -2.08 -17.85
CA ALA A 34 20.12 -1.03 -16.87
C ALA A 34 19.10 0.13 -16.91
N CYS A 35 18.62 0.53 -18.08
CA CYS A 35 17.59 1.56 -18.22
C CYS A 35 16.20 1.13 -17.68
N LEU A 36 15.86 -0.15 -17.78
CA LEU A 36 14.60 -0.68 -17.23
C LEU A 36 14.67 -0.83 -15.70
N LEU A 37 15.85 -1.00 -15.11
CA LEU A 37 16.05 -0.95 -13.66
C LEU A 37 16.04 0.48 -13.10
N SER A 38 16.32 1.51 -13.90
CA SER A 38 16.08 2.91 -13.52
C SER A 38 14.61 3.33 -13.62
N PHE A 39 13.76 2.50 -14.21
CA PHE A 39 12.30 2.61 -14.19
C PHE A 39 11.68 1.64 -13.17
N LEU A 40 12.42 1.26 -12.14
CA LEU A 40 11.80 0.63 -10.97
C LEU A 40 10.78 1.63 -10.40
N PRO A 41 9.53 1.19 -10.18
CA PRO A 41 8.51 2.06 -9.64
C PRO A 41 9.05 2.60 -8.33
N VAL A 42 8.82 3.89 -8.11
CA VAL A 42 8.89 4.49 -6.78
C VAL A 42 8.31 3.45 -5.83
N ARG A 43 9.08 3.09 -4.81
CA ARG A 43 8.60 2.21 -3.75
C ARG A 43 7.38 2.93 -3.19
N ALA A 44 6.19 2.56 -3.66
CA ALA A 44 4.99 2.70 -2.89
C ALA A 44 5.34 1.90 -1.64
N GLU A 45 5.72 2.59 -0.58
CA GLU A 45 5.35 2.11 0.73
C GLU A 45 3.85 1.92 0.62
N GLU A 46 3.45 0.68 0.35
CA GLU A 46 2.17 0.21 0.79
C GLU A 46 2.23 0.43 2.30
N THR A 47 1.82 1.62 2.73
CA THR A 47 1.15 1.76 4.00
C THR A 47 -0.08 0.89 3.81
N VAL A 48 0.08 -0.42 4.01
CA VAL A 48 -0.98 -1.23 4.57
C VAL A 48 -1.29 -0.47 5.84
N THR A 49 -2.25 0.45 5.75
CA THR A 49 -2.74 1.27 6.85
C THR A 49 -3.43 0.28 7.74
N GLU A 50 -2.63 -0.44 8.53
CA GLU A 50 -3.13 -1.07 9.72
C GLU A 50 -3.74 0.07 10.50
N SER A 51 -5.08 0.08 10.57
CA SER A 51 -5.79 1.24 11.07
C SER A 51 -5.26 1.54 12.47
N SER A 52 -4.99 2.81 12.74
CA SER A 52 -4.41 3.22 14.00
C SER A 52 -5.28 2.72 15.15
N GLN A 53 -4.70 2.48 16.32
CA GLN A 53 -5.49 2.06 17.49
C GLN A 53 -6.64 3.04 17.77
N TRP A 54 -6.40 4.34 17.55
CA TRP A 54 -7.43 5.38 17.62
C TRP A 54 -8.55 5.15 16.61
N GLU A 55 -8.25 4.90 15.33
CA GLU A 55 -9.27 4.66 14.28
C GLU A 55 -10.16 3.45 14.62
N LYS A 56 -9.58 2.38 15.18
CA LYS A 56 -10.35 1.20 15.61
C LYS A 56 -11.32 1.53 16.74
N LEU A 57 -10.86 2.30 17.72
CA LEU A 57 -11.67 2.72 18.86
C LEU A 57 -12.77 3.69 18.42
N GLU A 58 -12.44 4.67 17.57
CA GLU A 58 -13.35 5.65 17.01
C GLU A 58 -14.49 4.97 16.23
N ALA A 59 -14.15 4.07 15.30
CA ALA A 59 -15.15 3.32 14.53
C ALA A 59 -16.03 2.43 15.42
N SER A 60 -15.44 1.81 16.46
CA SER A 60 -16.20 0.98 17.40
C SER A 60 -17.15 1.81 18.27
N ALA A 61 -16.73 3.01 18.67
CA ALA A 61 -17.53 3.93 19.45
C ALA A 61 -18.72 4.47 18.65
N GLU A 62 -18.49 4.81 17.39
CA GLU A 62 -19.53 5.23 16.45
C GLU A 62 -20.53 4.10 16.20
N GLN A 63 -20.07 2.88 15.99
CA GLN A 63 -20.97 1.73 15.86
C GLN A 63 -21.81 1.52 17.13
N ALA A 64 -21.19 1.60 18.32
CA ALA A 64 -21.93 1.50 19.58
C ALA A 64 -22.97 2.63 19.74
N PHE A 65 -22.67 3.84 19.26
CA PHE A 65 -23.62 4.95 19.23
C PHE A 65 -24.82 4.65 18.32
N VAL A 66 -24.55 4.12 17.11
CA VAL A 66 -25.58 3.71 16.15
C VAL A 66 -26.46 2.58 16.72
N ASP A 67 -25.86 1.67 17.49
CA ASP A 67 -26.57 0.59 18.18
C ASP A 67 -27.30 1.06 19.46
N GLU A 68 -27.30 2.37 19.74
CA GLU A 68 -27.88 3.02 20.94
C GLU A 68 -27.25 2.57 22.27
N ASP A 69 -26.08 1.93 22.24
CA ASP A 69 -25.27 1.58 23.40
C ASP A 69 -24.38 2.77 23.81
N TYR A 70 -25.02 3.79 24.36
CA TYR A 70 -24.39 5.07 24.71
C TYR A 70 -23.34 4.97 25.82
N GLU A 71 -23.46 3.98 26.71
CA GLU A 71 -22.48 3.74 27.76
C GLU A 71 -21.19 3.19 27.15
N LYS A 72 -21.30 2.13 26.33
CA LYS A 72 -20.15 1.57 25.62
C LYS A 72 -19.52 2.57 24.65
N SER A 73 -20.33 3.33 23.92
CA SER A 73 -19.86 4.37 23.02
C SER A 73 -19.01 5.41 23.77
N ARG A 74 -19.47 5.86 24.95
CA ARG A 74 -18.71 6.76 25.81
C ARG A 74 -17.38 6.17 26.24
N GLU A 75 -17.38 4.92 26.72
CA GLU A 75 -16.17 4.26 27.18
C GLU A 75 -15.13 4.13 26.06
N LEU A 76 -15.58 3.80 24.85
CA LEU A 76 -14.72 3.67 23.68
C LEU A 76 -14.16 5.02 23.22
N TRP A 77 -14.98 6.08 23.17
CA TRP A 77 -14.47 7.43 22.87
C TRP A 77 -13.54 7.95 23.96
N MET A 78 -13.77 7.66 25.25
CA MET A 78 -12.82 8.00 26.32
C MET A 78 -11.47 7.28 26.15
N GLN A 79 -11.49 6.02 25.70
CA GLN A 79 -10.26 5.29 25.37
C GLN A 79 -9.57 5.87 24.12
N ALA A 80 -10.34 6.24 23.10
CA ALA A 80 -9.81 6.90 21.89
C ALA A 80 -9.13 8.22 22.27
N LEU A 81 -9.77 9.03 23.12
CA LEU A 81 -9.21 10.29 23.61
C LEU A 81 -7.85 10.08 24.28
N LYS A 82 -7.74 9.09 25.17
CA LYS A 82 -6.48 8.76 25.83
C LYS A 82 -5.37 8.34 24.86
N VAL A 83 -5.71 7.63 23.78
CA VAL A 83 -4.75 7.28 22.72
C VAL A 83 -4.32 8.53 21.95
N ALA A 84 -5.26 9.41 21.60
CA ALA A 84 -4.96 10.64 20.88
C ALA A 84 -4.11 11.61 21.72
N GLU A 85 -4.43 11.81 23.00
CA GLU A 85 -3.68 12.67 23.92
C GLU A 85 -2.26 12.18 24.20
N SER A 86 -1.95 10.91 23.91
CA SER A 86 -0.62 10.34 24.14
C SER A 86 0.44 10.87 23.16
N ASP A 87 0.03 11.44 22.02
CA ASP A 87 0.94 12.01 21.02
C ASP A 87 0.48 13.43 20.62
N PRO A 88 1.30 14.48 20.87
CA PRO A 88 1.00 15.86 20.47
C PRO A 88 0.79 16.06 18.96
N LYS A 89 1.12 15.08 18.11
CA LYS A 89 0.81 15.14 16.66
C LYS A 89 -0.63 14.76 16.34
N GLN A 90 -1.36 14.20 17.30
CA GLN A 90 -2.74 13.72 17.14
C GLN A 90 -3.79 14.73 17.65
N GLU A 91 -3.46 16.03 17.70
CA GLU A 91 -4.40 17.10 18.07
C GLU A 91 -5.73 17.04 17.30
N LEU A 92 -5.69 16.64 16.01
CA LEU A 92 -6.91 16.47 15.22
C LEU A 92 -7.79 15.30 15.70
N ASN A 93 -7.16 14.22 16.15
CA ASN A 93 -7.86 13.07 16.71
C ASN A 93 -8.48 13.43 18.07
N VAL A 94 -7.76 14.19 18.90
CA VAL A 94 -8.29 14.76 20.16
C VAL A 94 -9.53 15.60 19.87
N ALA A 95 -9.45 16.56 18.94
CA ALA A 95 -10.57 17.42 18.58
C ALA A 95 -11.77 16.62 18.05
N THR A 96 -11.52 15.63 17.18
CA THR A 96 -12.56 14.74 16.66
C THR A 96 -13.28 14.00 17.77
N THR A 97 -12.54 13.31 18.64
CA THR A 97 -13.13 12.51 19.72
C THR A 97 -13.86 13.38 20.75
N LEU A 98 -13.35 14.58 21.08
CA LEU A 98 -14.06 15.53 21.94
C LEU A 98 -15.38 16.00 21.33
N ASN A 99 -15.41 16.25 20.02
CA ASN A 99 -16.64 16.63 19.34
C ASN A 99 -17.69 15.51 19.42
N GLN A 100 -17.27 14.25 19.26
CA GLN A 100 -18.18 13.11 19.37
C GLN A 100 -18.71 12.91 20.79
N LEU A 101 -17.86 13.04 21.80
CA LEU A 101 -18.30 13.00 23.20
C LEU A 101 -19.31 14.11 23.50
N ASN A 102 -19.09 15.32 22.99
CA ASN A 102 -20.06 16.41 23.14
C ASN A 102 -21.39 16.07 22.47
N HIS A 103 -21.37 15.55 21.24
CA HIS A 103 -22.57 15.07 20.54
C HIS A 103 -23.31 14.01 21.36
N LEU A 104 -22.60 13.04 21.93
CA LEU A 104 -23.17 12.01 22.80
C LEU A 104 -23.89 12.64 24.00
N PHE A 105 -23.25 13.55 24.71
CA PHE A 105 -23.83 14.16 25.91
C PHE A 105 -25.04 15.04 25.58
N VAL A 106 -25.01 15.76 24.47
CA VAL A 106 -26.17 16.51 23.98
C VAL A 106 -27.32 15.56 23.65
N TYR A 107 -27.03 14.43 23.00
CA TYR A 107 -28.01 13.42 22.64
C TYR A 107 -28.63 12.76 23.88
N THR A 108 -27.83 12.36 24.87
CA THR A 108 -28.31 11.73 26.10
C THR A 108 -28.86 12.73 27.13
N LYS A 109 -28.85 14.03 26.82
CA LYS A 109 -29.25 15.14 27.71
C LYS A 109 -28.40 15.25 28.98
N GLU A 110 -27.18 14.73 28.96
CA GLU A 110 -26.21 14.82 30.04
C GLU A 110 -25.30 16.04 29.88
N TYR A 111 -25.92 17.23 29.78
CA TYR A 111 -25.22 18.47 29.42
C TYR A 111 -24.08 18.86 30.37
N GLU A 112 -24.14 18.47 31.66
CA GLU A 112 -23.07 18.77 32.62
C GLU A 112 -21.74 18.09 32.28
N LYS A 113 -21.75 17.03 31.47
CA LYS A 113 -20.54 16.29 31.07
C LYS A 113 -19.95 16.79 29.75
N ALA A 114 -20.63 17.70 29.05
CA ALA A 114 -20.23 18.20 27.74
C ALA A 114 -19.21 19.34 27.74
N GLY A 115 -18.93 19.94 28.91
CA GLY A 115 -18.13 21.17 29.02
C GLY A 115 -16.96 21.12 30.00
N THR A 116 -16.50 19.93 30.39
CA THR A 116 -15.36 19.74 31.31
C THR A 116 -14.17 19.15 30.58
#